data_AF-A0A7R9E168-F1
#
_entry.id   AF-A0A7R9E168-F1
#
_cell.length_a   1.000
_cell.length_b   1.000
_cell.length_c   1.000
_cell.angle_alpha   90.00
_cell.angle_beta   90.00
_cell.angle_gamma   90.00
#
_symmetry.space_group_name_H-M   'P 1'
#
loop_
_entity.id
_entity.type
_entity.pdbx_description
1 polymer ?
#
loop_
_entity_poly.entity_id
_entity_poly.type
_entity_poly.pdbx_seq_one_letter_code
_entity_poly.pdbx_strand_id
1 'polypeptide(L)'
;MILNKEDASYSLMLEVQTPIDNVLIQSDVPLDLLDVERNSAVVSYSDCDPSFPSSAEESKTRLDSGSMTMIYLSLAMLPESTVNDDSIAHTLKLLHPKLEAQLELAKKITLLEALKELEAHEGDSSCLIPEYRDILEKEKLLQAEYKKQPAHLDRLYGMITDMYIDKHKFKGANVKGKVPQLLEVLDKYELKKLLDFFDQS
;
A
#
# COMPACT_ATOMS: atom_id res chain seq x y z
N MET A 1 -12.81 3.63 9.43
CA MET A 1 -12.53 3.09 10.78
C MET A 1 -12.84 4.17 11.80
N ILE A 2 -13.70 3.90 12.78
CA ILE A 2 -14.10 4.83 13.83
C ILE A 2 -13.75 4.20 15.18
N LEU A 3 -13.05 4.92 16.06
CA LEU A 3 -12.72 4.44 17.40
C LEU A 3 -13.91 4.65 18.35
N ASN A 4 -14.42 3.57 18.92
CA ASN A 4 -15.27 3.59 20.10
C ASN A 4 -14.39 3.67 21.35
N LYS A 5 -14.54 4.76 22.11
CA LYS A 5 -13.73 5.04 23.30
C LYS A 5 -14.18 4.27 24.54
N GLU A 6 -15.42 3.80 24.57
CA GLU A 6 -16.00 3.10 25.73
C GLU A 6 -15.41 1.69 25.84
N ASP A 7 -15.30 1.00 24.71
CA ASP A 7 -14.83 -0.40 24.64
C ASP A 7 -13.45 -0.55 24.00
N ALA A 8 -12.74 0.57 23.76
CA ALA A 8 -11.44 0.61 23.08
C ALA A 8 -11.40 -0.20 21.76
N SER A 9 -12.50 -0.16 21.00
CA SER A 9 -12.68 -0.94 19.77
C SER A 9 -12.80 -0.04 18.55
N TYR A 10 -12.39 -0.54 17.38
CA TYR A 10 -12.52 0.15 16.11
C TYR A 10 -13.65 -0.44 15.29
N SER A 11 -14.57 0.40 14.82
CA SER A 11 -15.60 0.03 13.86
C SER A 11 -15.12 0.26 12.43
N LEU A 12 -15.02 -0.81 11.65
CA LEU A 12 -14.81 -0.80 10.20
C LEU A 12 -16.14 -1.08 9.50
N MET A 13 -16.52 -0.19 8.57
CA MET A 13 -17.75 -0.28 7.78
C MET A 13 -17.37 -0.36 6.30
N LEU A 14 -17.82 -1.41 5.62
CA LEU A 14 -17.62 -1.63 4.19
C LEU A 14 -18.98 -1.68 3.49
N GLU A 15 -19.16 -0.79 2.51
CA GLU A 15 -20.40 -0.64 1.74
C GLU A 15 -20.10 -0.80 0.25
N VAL A 16 -20.68 -1.82 -0.39
CA VAL A 16 -20.50 -2.05 -1.84
C VAL A 16 -21.85 -2.47 -2.46
N GLN A 17 -22.08 -2.02 -3.71
CA GLN A 17 -23.27 -2.37 -4.50
C GLN A 17 -23.26 -3.81 -5.03
N THR A 18 -22.22 -4.58 -4.72
CA THR A 18 -22.03 -5.98 -5.10
C THR A 18 -21.84 -6.84 -3.85
N PRO A 19 -22.19 -8.14 -3.90
CA PRO A 19 -21.94 -9.04 -2.78
C PRO A 19 -20.44 -9.10 -2.45
N ILE A 20 -20.12 -9.26 -1.16
CA ILE A 20 -18.75 -9.42 -0.65
C ILE A 20 -18.60 -10.85 -0.17
N ASP A 21 -17.80 -11.65 -0.87
CA ASP A 21 -17.60 -13.07 -0.55
C ASP A 21 -16.60 -13.27 0.60
N ASN A 22 -15.52 -12.48 0.63
CA ASN A 22 -14.48 -12.57 1.66
C ASN A 22 -13.91 -11.19 1.99
N VAL A 23 -13.55 -10.99 3.24
CA VAL A 23 -12.76 -9.86 3.73
C VAL A 23 -11.56 -10.43 4.46
N LEU A 24 -10.36 -10.12 3.95
CA LEU A 24 -9.10 -10.47 4.61
C LEU A 24 -8.64 -9.30 5.47
N ILE A 25 -8.39 -9.55 6.75
CA ILE A 25 -7.85 -8.59 7.69
C ILE A 25 -6.48 -9.11 8.13
N GLN A 26 -5.45 -8.34 7.83
CA GLN A 26 -4.10 -8.61 8.32
C GLN A 26 -3.80 -7.63 9.43
N SER A 27 -3.34 -8.15 10.56
CA SER A 27 -2.88 -7.34 11.67
C SER A 27 -1.60 -7.91 12.26
N ASP A 28 -0.71 -7.00 12.62
CA ASP A 28 0.57 -7.31 13.26
C ASP A 28 0.45 -7.32 14.80
N VAL A 29 -0.76 -7.11 15.31
CA VAL A 29 -1.10 -7.21 16.73
C VAL A 29 -2.31 -8.13 16.87
N PRO A 30 -2.40 -8.96 17.92
CA PRO A 30 -3.58 -9.79 18.14
C PRO A 30 -4.84 -8.92 18.15
N LEU A 31 -5.75 -9.22 17.23
CA LEU A 31 -7.05 -8.59 17.15
C LEU A 31 -8.09 -9.54 17.70
N ASP A 32 -9.07 -8.96 18.37
CA ASP A 32 -10.30 -9.64 18.70
C ASP A 32 -11.43 -9.04 17.85
N LEU A 33 -12.11 -9.91 17.10
CA LEU A 33 -13.26 -9.54 16.27
C LEU A 33 -14.51 -9.69 17.12
N LEU A 34 -15.08 -8.56 17.53
CA LEU A 34 -16.28 -8.51 18.35
C LEU A 34 -17.52 -8.77 17.49
N ASP A 35 -18.38 -9.65 17.98
CA ASP A 35 -19.66 -9.95 17.33
C ASP A 35 -20.54 -8.70 17.21
N VAL A 36 -21.14 -8.53 16.04
CA VAL A 36 -22.10 -7.46 15.77
C VAL A 36 -23.44 -8.10 15.44
N GLU A 37 -24.48 -7.79 16.23
CA GLU A 37 -25.82 -8.42 16.14
C GLU A 37 -26.47 -8.37 14.74
N ARG A 38 -26.03 -7.45 13.88
CA ARG A 38 -26.56 -7.24 12.52
C ARG A 38 -25.74 -7.93 11.42
N ASN A 39 -24.66 -8.62 11.75
CA ASN A 39 -23.75 -9.19 10.77
C ASN A 39 -23.98 -10.71 10.63
N SER A 40 -24.13 -11.20 9.40
CA SER A 40 -24.22 -12.63 9.08
C SER A 40 -22.88 -13.24 8.65
N ALA A 41 -21.78 -12.48 8.81
CA ALA A 41 -20.42 -12.93 8.53
C ALA A 41 -20.04 -14.13 9.40
N VAL A 42 -19.37 -15.10 8.77
CA VAL A 42 -18.68 -16.17 9.50
C VAL A 42 -17.21 -15.78 9.57
N VAL A 43 -16.70 -15.69 10.79
CA VAL A 43 -15.29 -15.37 11.06
C VAL A 43 -14.50 -16.67 11.11
N SER A 44 -13.36 -16.72 10.41
CA SER A 44 -12.41 -17.81 10.51
C SER A 44 -11.04 -17.27 10.90
N TYR A 45 -10.46 -17.85 11.94
CA TYR A 45 -9.12 -17.49 12.40
C TYR A 45 -8.11 -18.47 11.79
N SER A 46 -6.98 -17.95 11.31
CA SER A 46 -5.84 -18.76 10.90
C SER A 46 -4.67 -18.46 11.84
N ASP A 47 -4.07 -19.52 12.40
CA ASP A 47 -2.89 -19.39 13.24
C ASP A 47 -1.68 -18.89 12.44
N CYS A 48 -0.80 -18.12 13.08
CA CYS A 48 0.47 -17.70 12.49
C CYS A 48 1.37 -18.93 12.24
N ASP A 49 1.82 -19.12 11.00
CA ASP A 49 2.91 -20.06 10.71
C ASP A 49 4.24 -19.48 11.24
N PRO A 50 4.98 -20.17 12.12
CA PRO A 50 6.25 -19.67 12.65
C PRO A 50 7.33 -19.45 11.57
N SER A 51 7.12 -19.93 10.34
CA SER A 51 7.99 -19.64 9.19
C SER A 51 7.63 -18.36 8.41
N PHE A 52 6.46 -17.76 8.66
CA PHE A 52 5.96 -16.52 8.05
C PHE A 52 5.19 -15.68 9.08
N PRO A 53 5.76 -14.59 9.65
CA PRO A 53 5.23 -13.94 10.85
C PRO A 53 4.06 -12.96 10.59
N SER A 54 3.17 -13.24 9.65
CA SER A 54 1.98 -12.39 9.39
C SER A 54 0.68 -13.18 9.60
N SER A 55 -0.08 -12.83 10.64
CA SER A 55 -1.45 -13.29 10.86
C SER A 55 -2.35 -12.77 9.75
N ALA A 56 -2.98 -13.69 9.00
CA ALA A 56 -4.01 -13.37 8.03
C ALA A 56 -5.35 -13.89 8.56
N GLU A 57 -6.27 -12.98 8.87
CA GLU A 57 -7.63 -13.32 9.30
C GLU A 57 -8.56 -13.29 8.08
N GLU A 58 -9.16 -14.42 7.73
CA GLU A 58 -10.16 -14.53 6.66
C GLU A 58 -11.57 -14.51 7.27
N SER A 59 -12.28 -13.40 7.11
CA SER A 59 -13.73 -13.37 7.36
C SER A 59 -14.46 -13.76 6.07
N LYS A 60 -15.18 -14.89 6.09
CA LYS A 60 -15.97 -15.37 4.95
C LYS A 60 -17.44 -15.03 5.15
N THR A 61 -17.91 -14.06 4.38
CA THR A 61 -19.31 -13.66 4.36
C THR A 61 -20.02 -14.38 3.22
N ARG A 62 -20.94 -15.28 3.53
CA ARG A 62 -21.90 -15.78 2.53
C ARG A 62 -23.14 -14.89 2.59
N LEU A 63 -23.19 -13.84 1.76
CA LEU A 63 -24.40 -13.04 1.59
C LEU A 63 -25.17 -13.50 0.34
N ASP A 64 -26.46 -13.77 0.52
CA ASP A 64 -27.38 -14.06 -0.56
C ASP A 64 -27.57 -12.82 -1.46
N SER A 65 -27.47 -13.05 -2.77
CA SER A 65 -27.49 -12.03 -3.81
C SER A 65 -28.80 -11.24 -3.85
N GLY A 66 -28.74 -9.92 -3.67
CA GLY A 66 -29.85 -9.03 -4.06
C GLY A 66 -30.01 -7.72 -3.31
N SER A 67 -29.24 -7.44 -2.25
CA SER A 67 -29.30 -6.16 -1.54
C SER A 67 -27.91 -5.60 -1.24
N MET A 68 -27.84 -4.27 -1.14
CA MET A 68 -26.63 -3.53 -0.81
C MET A 68 -25.99 -4.14 0.43
N THR A 69 -24.75 -4.61 0.28
CA THR A 69 -24.08 -5.38 1.33
C THR A 69 -23.31 -4.43 2.22
N MET A 70 -23.68 -4.42 3.51
CA MET A 70 -23.04 -3.66 4.56
C MET A 70 -22.41 -4.62 5.56
N ILE A 71 -21.08 -4.58 5.70
CA ILE A 71 -20.35 -5.35 6.70
C ILE A 71 -19.90 -4.40 7.81
N TYR A 72 -20.21 -4.76 9.05
CA TYR A 72 -19.74 -4.10 10.26
C TYR A 72 -18.77 -5.02 10.99
N LEU A 73 -17.52 -4.58 11.13
CA LEU A 73 -16.50 -5.26 11.93
C LEU A 73 -16.11 -4.37 13.11
N SER A 74 -16.11 -4.93 14.31
CA SER A 74 -15.64 -4.27 15.52
C SER A 74 -14.37 -4.97 15.98
N LEU A 75 -13.24 -4.26 16.04
CA LEU A 75 -11.92 -4.83 16.33
C LEU A 75 -11.40 -4.28 17.66
N ALA A 76 -11.07 -5.15 18.61
CA ALA A 76 -10.39 -4.78 19.85
C ALA A 76 -8.92 -5.20 19.78
N MET A 77 -8.02 -4.30 20.17
CA MET A 77 -6.58 -4.56 20.17
C MET A 77 -6.19 -5.13 21.53
N LEU A 78 -5.62 -6.34 21.57
CA LEU A 78 -5.20 -6.95 22.83
C LEU A 78 -3.96 -6.21 23.40
N PRO A 79 -3.83 -6.10 24.74
CA PRO A 79 -2.88 -5.20 25.40
C PRO A 79 -1.39 -5.57 25.30
N GLU A 80 -1.04 -6.65 24.59
CA GLU A 80 0.35 -7.05 24.35
C GLU A 80 0.79 -6.67 22.93
N SER A 81 0.80 -5.36 22.64
CA SER A 81 1.26 -4.86 21.34
C SER A 81 2.80 -4.74 21.32
N THR A 82 3.49 -5.82 20.96
CA THR A 82 4.89 -5.73 20.54
C THR A 82 4.92 -5.32 19.07
N VAL A 83 5.46 -4.14 18.75
CA VAL A 83 5.69 -3.75 17.35
C VAL A 83 6.75 -4.69 16.77
N ASN A 84 6.35 -5.53 15.82
CA ASN A 84 7.30 -6.37 15.10
C ASN A 84 8.04 -5.50 14.07
N ASP A 85 9.32 -5.21 14.32
CA ASP A 85 10.12 -4.40 13.39
C ASP A 85 10.24 -5.09 11.99
N ASP A 86 10.05 -6.43 11.91
CA ASP A 86 10.01 -7.16 10.64
C ASP A 86 8.76 -6.84 9.80
N SER A 87 7.63 -6.46 10.41
CA SER A 87 6.39 -6.18 9.68
C SER A 87 6.48 -4.88 8.88
N ILE A 88 7.22 -3.90 9.39
CA ILE A 88 7.52 -2.65 8.71
C ILE A 88 8.42 -2.93 7.51
N ALA A 89 9.49 -3.71 7.70
CA ALA A 89 10.37 -4.11 6.61
C ALA A 89 9.62 -4.89 5.53
N HIS A 90 8.70 -5.77 5.92
CA HIS A 90 7.84 -6.50 5.01
C HIS A 90 6.91 -5.57 4.22
N THR A 91 6.22 -4.65 4.90
CA THR A 91 5.31 -3.68 4.27
C THR A 91 6.06 -2.78 3.28
N LEU A 92 7.27 -2.32 3.63
CA LEU A 92 8.14 -1.58 2.71
C LEU A 92 8.49 -2.38 1.46
N LYS A 93 8.73 -3.70 1.58
CA LYS A 93 8.95 -4.60 0.44
C LYS A 93 7.70 -4.79 -0.42
N LEU A 94 6.50 -4.73 0.15
CA LEU A 94 5.24 -4.75 -0.62
C LEU A 94 4.96 -3.44 -1.36
N LEU A 95 5.37 -2.30 -0.79
CA LEU A 95 5.27 -0.99 -1.43
C LEU A 95 6.36 -0.78 -2.51
N HIS A 96 7.50 -1.45 -2.36
CA HIS A 96 8.64 -1.35 -3.27
C HIS A 96 8.31 -1.49 -4.75
N PRO A 97 7.66 -2.56 -5.24
CA PRO A 97 7.38 -2.71 -6.66
C PRO A 97 6.43 -1.63 -7.20
N LYS A 98 5.56 -1.07 -6.35
CA LYS A 98 4.66 0.03 -6.75
C LYS A 98 5.43 1.33 -6.93
N LEU A 99 6.34 1.65 -6.00
CA LEU A 99 7.23 2.82 -6.12
C LEU A 99 8.14 2.70 -7.33
N GLU A 100 8.80 1.55 -7.48
CA GLU A 100 9.71 1.31 -8.60
C GLU A 100 8.99 1.44 -9.94
N ALA A 101 7.77 0.88 -10.06
CA ALA A 101 6.97 1.03 -11.27
C ALA A 101 6.63 2.51 -11.58
N GLN A 102 6.29 3.31 -10.56
CA GLN A 102 6.04 4.74 -10.76
C GLN A 102 7.32 5.49 -11.17
N LEU A 103 8.47 5.21 -10.56
CA LEU A 103 9.74 5.85 -10.92
C LEU A 103 10.21 5.44 -12.32
N GLU A 104 10.02 4.17 -12.69
CA GLU A 104 10.36 3.65 -14.01
C GLU A 104 9.46 4.24 -15.10
N LEU A 105 8.19 4.51 -14.80
CA LEU A 105 7.30 5.23 -15.70
C LEU A 105 7.84 6.62 -16.06
N ALA A 106 8.40 7.36 -15.09
CA ALA A 106 9.01 8.67 -15.37
C ALA A 106 10.19 8.54 -16.33
N LYS A 107 11.08 7.56 -16.13
CA LYS A 107 12.21 7.31 -17.04
C LYS A 107 11.74 6.96 -18.46
N LYS A 108 10.68 6.16 -18.59
CA LYS A 108 10.08 5.81 -19.89
C LYS A 108 9.53 7.03 -20.60
N ILE A 109 8.94 7.99 -19.88
CA ILE A 109 8.45 9.25 -20.47
C ILE A 109 9.61 10.13 -20.93
N THR A 110 10.66 10.29 -20.11
CA THR A 110 11.85 11.04 -20.53
C THR A 110 12.51 10.42 -21.77
N LEU A 111 12.59 9.09 -21.82
CA LEU A 111 13.10 8.39 -23.00
C LEU A 111 12.18 8.56 -24.21
N LEU A 112 10.86 8.47 -24.02
CA LEU A 112 9.88 8.70 -25.08
C LEU A 112 10.04 10.10 -25.69
N GLU A 113 10.21 11.14 -24.87
CA GLU A 113 10.42 12.51 -25.35
C GLU A 113 11.69 12.61 -26.24
N ALA A 114 12.80 12.03 -25.79
CA ALA A 114 14.04 11.98 -26.57
C ALA A 114 13.88 11.19 -27.88
N LEU A 115 13.17 10.06 -27.85
CA LEU A 115 12.92 9.24 -29.05
C LEU A 115 12.06 10.00 -30.08
N LYS A 116 11.07 10.76 -29.64
CA LYS A 116 10.23 11.57 -30.53
C LYS A 116 11.01 12.73 -31.17
N GLU A 117 11.95 13.31 -30.44
CA GLU A 117 12.85 14.33 -30.99
C GLU A 117 13.73 13.74 -32.10
N LEU A 118 14.30 12.56 -31.88
CA LEU A 118 15.09 11.85 -32.89
C LEU A 118 14.28 11.48 -34.14
N GLU A 119 13.07 10.95 -33.97
CA GLU A 119 12.19 10.60 -35.10
C GLU A 119 11.83 11.83 -35.96
N ALA A 120 11.67 13.00 -35.34
CA ALA A 120 11.41 14.24 -36.05
C ALA A 120 12.59 14.73 -36.91
N HIS A 121 13.82 14.33 -36.57
CA HIS A 121 15.03 14.70 -37.31
C HIS A 121 15.45 13.69 -38.37
N GLU A 122 15.31 12.39 -38.11
CA GLU A 122 15.80 11.31 -39.00
C GLU A 122 14.71 10.70 -39.89
N GLY A 123 13.43 10.96 -39.61
CA GLY A 123 12.30 10.65 -40.50
C GLY A 123 11.89 9.17 -40.60
N ASP A 124 12.65 8.23 -40.04
CA ASP A 124 12.27 6.81 -40.00
C ASP A 124 12.78 6.10 -38.73
N SER A 125 11.87 5.46 -38.00
CA SER A 125 12.15 4.70 -36.76
C SER A 125 12.66 3.27 -37.03
N SER A 126 12.91 2.92 -38.29
CA SER A 126 13.44 1.62 -38.73
C SER A 126 14.88 1.33 -38.27
N CYS A 127 15.62 2.34 -37.79
CA CYS A 127 16.95 2.20 -37.19
C CYS A 127 16.91 1.88 -35.68
N LEU A 128 15.76 2.04 -35.02
CA LEU A 128 15.63 1.82 -33.58
C LEU A 128 15.51 0.34 -33.24
N ILE A 129 16.07 -0.04 -32.09
CA ILE A 129 15.89 -1.38 -31.51
C ILE A 129 14.41 -1.61 -31.13
N PRO A 130 13.94 -2.87 -31.14
CA PRO A 130 12.53 -3.20 -30.88
C PRO A 130 11.98 -2.60 -29.57
N GLU A 131 12.79 -2.58 -28.51
CA GLU A 131 12.41 -2.04 -27.20
C GLU A 131 12.00 -0.56 -27.23
N TYR A 132 12.63 0.26 -28.10
CA TYR A 132 12.30 1.68 -28.22
C TYR A 132 11.08 1.91 -29.11
N ARG A 133 10.87 1.05 -30.11
CA ARG A 133 9.64 1.06 -30.90
C ARG A 133 8.42 0.71 -30.03
N ASP A 134 8.55 -0.29 -29.17
CA ASP A 134 7.51 -0.65 -28.21
C ASP A 134 7.12 0.53 -27.30
N ILE A 135 8.09 1.37 -26.92
CA ILE A 135 7.84 2.58 -26.13
C ILE A 135 7.09 3.64 -26.94
N LEU A 136 7.50 3.88 -28.20
CA LEU A 136 6.82 4.81 -29.12
C LEU A 136 5.38 4.37 -29.41
N GLU A 137 5.15 3.08 -29.66
CA GLU A 137 3.80 2.54 -29.88
C GLU A 137 2.88 2.72 -28.65
N LYS A 138 3.45 2.62 -27.44
CA LYS A 138 2.72 2.77 -26.17
C LYS A 138 2.62 4.22 -25.69
N GLU A 139 3.03 5.21 -26.48
CA GLU A 139 3.05 6.64 -26.11
C GLU A 139 1.76 7.08 -25.39
N LYS A 140 0.60 6.85 -26.02
CA LYS A 140 -0.68 7.35 -25.50
C LYS A 140 -1.02 6.76 -24.13
N LEU A 141 -0.68 5.48 -23.92
CA LEU A 141 -0.90 4.79 -22.66
C LEU A 141 0.04 5.31 -21.58
N LEU A 142 1.34 5.38 -21.90
CA LEU A 142 2.37 5.88 -20.98
C LEU A 142 2.05 7.32 -20.53
N GLN A 143 1.69 8.22 -21.45
CA GLN A 143 1.31 9.58 -21.09
C GLN A 143 0.03 9.65 -20.24
N ALA A 144 -0.97 8.82 -20.53
CA ALA A 144 -2.20 8.78 -19.74
C ALA A 144 -1.95 8.27 -18.32
N GLU A 145 -1.05 7.29 -18.16
CA GLU A 145 -0.64 6.79 -16.85
C GLU A 145 0.23 7.81 -16.10
N TYR A 146 1.17 8.45 -16.79
CA TYR A 146 2.05 9.48 -16.21
C TYR A 146 1.28 10.68 -15.68
N LYS A 147 0.17 11.06 -16.33
CA LYS A 147 -0.74 12.11 -15.81
C LYS A 147 -1.31 11.78 -14.43
N LYS A 148 -1.44 10.50 -14.08
CA LYS A 148 -1.93 10.04 -12.76
C LYS A 148 -0.81 9.81 -11.75
N GLN A 149 0.43 9.68 -12.23
CA GLN A 149 1.60 9.35 -11.42
C GLN A 149 1.78 10.28 -10.20
N PRO A 150 1.62 11.62 -10.27
CA PRO A 150 1.81 12.48 -9.10
C PRO A 150 0.91 12.09 -7.93
N ALA A 151 -0.37 11.84 -8.20
CA ALA A 151 -1.32 11.41 -7.16
C ALA A 151 -0.99 10.02 -6.60
N HIS A 152 -0.45 9.11 -7.42
CA HIS A 152 0.00 7.80 -6.96
C HIS A 152 1.24 7.90 -6.07
N LEU A 153 2.22 8.72 -6.45
CA LEU A 153 3.43 8.97 -5.66
C LEU A 153 3.10 9.67 -4.34
N ASP A 154 2.26 10.71 -4.35
CA ASP A 154 1.82 11.39 -3.12
C ASP A 154 1.19 10.42 -2.13
N ARG A 155 0.35 9.50 -2.63
CA ARG A 155 -0.28 8.48 -1.79
C ARG A 155 0.71 7.46 -1.25
N LEU A 156 1.68 7.01 -2.06
CA LEU A 156 2.73 6.09 -1.62
C LEU A 156 3.64 6.73 -0.57
N TYR A 157 4.04 7.99 -0.79
CA TYR A 157 4.87 8.75 0.13
C TYR A 157 4.13 8.98 1.45
N GLY A 158 2.86 9.39 1.39
CA GLY A 158 1.99 9.53 2.56
C GLY A 158 1.94 8.25 3.40
N MET A 159 1.69 7.09 2.77
CA MET A 159 1.67 5.81 3.48
C MET A 159 3.00 5.49 4.16
N ILE A 160 4.14 5.78 3.52
CA ILE A 160 5.47 5.55 4.10
C ILE A 160 5.75 6.53 5.25
N THR A 161 5.42 7.81 5.08
CA THR A 161 5.63 8.82 6.12
C THR A 161 4.77 8.56 7.35
N ASP A 162 3.51 8.14 7.16
CA ASP A 162 2.61 7.79 8.25
C ASP A 162 3.14 6.57 9.01
N MET A 163 3.56 5.53 8.28
CA MET A 163 4.16 4.33 8.88
C MET A 163 5.44 4.65 9.67
N TYR A 164 6.28 5.57 9.18
CA TYR A 164 7.47 6.02 9.91
C TYR A 164 7.11 6.75 11.21
N ILE A 165 6.14 7.67 11.15
CA ILE A 165 5.67 8.41 12.32
C ILE A 165 5.09 7.45 13.35
N ASP A 166 4.26 6.50 12.92
CA ASP A 166 3.58 5.56 13.79
C ASP A 166 4.58 4.62 14.48
N LYS A 167 5.56 4.07 13.75
CA LYS A 167 6.66 3.25 14.32
C LYS A 167 7.29 3.91 15.54
N HIS A 168 7.66 5.18 15.42
CA HIS A 168 8.33 5.91 16.50
C HIS A 168 7.35 6.38 17.57
N LYS A 169 6.12 6.70 17.21
CA LYS A 169 5.06 7.08 18.15
C LYS A 169 4.72 5.95 19.11
N PHE A 170 4.70 4.69 18.64
CA PHE A 170 4.55 3.51 19.51
C PHE A 170 5.73 3.35 20.49
N LYS A 171 6.93 3.80 20.11
CA LYS A 171 8.12 3.85 20.98
C LYS A 171 8.18 5.12 21.85
N GLY A 172 7.12 5.95 21.84
CA GLY A 172 7.03 7.19 22.61
C GLY A 172 7.86 8.36 22.05
N ALA A 173 8.40 8.23 20.83
CA ALA A 173 9.24 9.24 20.19
C ALA A 173 8.46 10.06 19.15
N ASN A 174 8.74 11.36 19.08
CA ASN A 174 8.18 12.25 18.05
C ASN A 174 9.24 12.54 16.98
N VAL A 175 9.05 11.97 15.78
CA VAL A 175 9.97 12.07 14.65
C VAL A 175 9.48 12.95 13.50
N LYS A 176 8.44 13.78 13.72
CA LYS A 176 7.91 14.67 12.67
C LYS A 176 8.99 15.58 12.05
N GLY A 177 10.00 15.95 12.83
CA GLY A 177 11.14 16.73 12.34
C GLY A 177 12.07 15.98 11.38
N LYS A 178 12.05 14.65 11.35
CA LYS A 178 12.84 13.80 10.44
C LYS A 178 12.10 13.53 9.11
N VAL A 179 10.81 13.89 8.99
CA VAL A 179 10.00 13.65 7.77
C VAL A 179 10.61 14.30 6.51
N PRO A 180 11.14 15.54 6.54
CA PRO A 180 11.80 16.10 5.36
C PRO A 180 12.99 15.25 4.87
N GLN A 181 13.77 14.67 5.79
CA GLN A 181 14.90 13.80 5.45
C GLN A 181 14.42 12.47 4.87
N LEU A 182 13.29 11.94 5.35
CA LEU A 182 12.64 10.77 4.77
C LEU A 182 12.21 11.03 3.32
N LEU A 183 11.63 12.21 3.04
CA LEU A 183 11.25 12.58 1.68
C LEU A 183 12.47 12.66 0.76
N GLU A 184 13.61 13.18 1.22
CA GLU A 184 14.86 13.16 0.45
C GLU A 184 15.35 11.74 0.12
N VAL A 185 15.14 10.78 1.04
CA VAL A 185 15.45 9.35 0.80
C VAL A 185 14.49 8.76 -0.25
N LEU A 186 13.21 9.15 -0.22
CA LEU A 186 12.21 8.70 -1.18
C LEU A 186 12.45 9.29 -2.57
N ASP A 187 12.90 10.54 -2.69
CA ASP A 187 13.19 11.17 -3.99
C ASP A 187 14.35 10.50 -4.74
N LYS A 188 15.36 10.01 -4.02
CA LYS A 188 16.49 9.23 -4.60
C LYS A 188 16.24 7.73 -4.63
N TYR A 189 15.09 7.31 -4.10
CA TYR A 189 14.64 5.96 -3.82
C TYR A 189 15.68 4.82 -3.97
N GLU A 190 16.13 4.31 -2.83
CA GLU A 190 16.76 2.99 -2.75
C GLU A 190 16.14 2.22 -1.58
N LEU A 191 15.62 1.01 -1.85
CA LEU A 191 14.95 0.21 -0.82
C LEU A 191 15.83 0.00 0.42
N LYS A 192 17.13 -0.28 0.21
CA LYS A 192 18.08 -0.46 1.31
C LYS A 192 18.22 0.81 2.16
N LYS A 193 18.41 1.98 1.53
CA LYS A 193 18.52 3.26 2.26
C LYS A 193 17.24 3.59 3.01
N LEU A 194 16.08 3.24 2.46
CA LEU A 194 14.80 3.43 3.12
C LEU A 194 14.68 2.54 4.37
N LEU A 195 15.05 1.26 4.27
CA LEU A 195 15.11 0.35 5.43
C LEU A 195 16.11 0.86 6.48
N ASP A 196 17.32 1.20 6.06
CA ASP A 196 18.36 1.75 6.94
C ASP A 196 17.91 3.05 7.63
N PHE A 197 17.10 3.88 6.96
CA PHE A 197 16.51 5.10 7.55
C PHE A 197 15.45 4.76 8.60
N PHE A 198 14.62 3.75 8.36
CA PHE A 198 13.63 3.29 9.34
C PHE A 198 14.28 2.69 10.59
N ASP A 199 15.47 2.09 10.47
CA ASP A 199 16.17 1.47 11.59
C ASP A 199 16.99 2.47 12.43
N GLN A 200 17.19 3.69 11.93
CA GLN A 200 17.83 4.77 12.68
C GLN A 200 16.87 5.31 13.77
N SER A 201 17.22 5.00 15.02
CA SER A 201 16.52 5.48 16.23
C SER A 201 16.52 7.02 16.33
#